data_AF-A0A2E5YSW4-F1
#
_entry.id   AF-A0A2E5YSW4-F1
#
_cell.length_a   1.000
_cell.length_b   1.000
_cell.length_c   1.000
_cell.angle_alpha   90.00
_cell.angle_beta   90.00
_cell.angle_gamma   90.00
#
_symmetry.space_group_name_H-M   'P 1'
#
loop_
_entity.id
_entity.type
_entity.pdbx_description
1 polymer ?
#
loop_
_entity_poly.entity_id
_entity_poly.type
_entity_poly.pdbx_seq_one_letter_code
_entity_poly.pdbx_strand_id
1 'polypeptide(L)'
;MEPPTMADTKRRERGLEMLKKVYAGDVVAPPEGNAFTDVMLEQVFAEVWSRDVLSIRDRRILLLGIIAEKGETMTFGIQVKAALKNGELAPDEVREFTLMIAQYAGYPRAAALIGVIETQIAEVEKEKAAG
;
A
#
# COMPACT_ATOMS: atom_id res chain seq x y z
N MET A 1 21.29 18.34 18.57
CA MET A 1 21.05 17.63 17.31
C MET A 1 21.32 18.65 16.22
N GLU A 2 22.23 18.37 15.29
CA GLU A 2 22.47 19.29 14.17
C GLU A 2 21.19 19.46 13.33
N PRO A 3 20.94 20.65 12.77
CA PRO A 3 19.80 20.86 11.89
C PRO A 3 19.94 19.98 10.63
N PRO A 4 18.80 19.51 10.05
CA PRO A 4 18.82 18.65 8.87
C PRO A 4 19.46 19.35 7.67
N THR A 5 20.16 18.58 6.83
CA THR A 5 20.79 19.12 5.63
C THR A 5 19.77 19.34 4.51
N MET A 6 20.11 20.16 3.51
CA MET A 6 19.28 20.32 2.30
C MET A 6 19.01 19.01 1.55
N ALA A 7 19.93 18.03 1.66
CA ALA A 7 19.74 16.70 1.08
C ALA A 7 18.69 15.90 1.87
N ASP A 8 18.70 16.02 3.20
CA ASP A 8 17.73 15.35 4.08
C ASP A 8 16.32 15.90 3.86
N THR A 9 16.18 17.23 3.77
CA THR A 9 14.89 17.86 3.46
C THR A 9 14.31 17.36 2.13
N LYS A 10 15.13 17.32 1.06
CA LYS A 10 14.70 16.81 -0.25
C LYS A 10 14.33 15.33 -0.24
N ARG A 11 14.99 14.51 0.59
CA ARG A 11 14.64 13.09 0.75
C ARG A 11 13.27 12.96 1.41
N ARG A 12 13.02 13.70 2.49
CA ARG A 12 11.75 13.69 3.20
C ARG A 12 10.59 14.12 2.30
N GLU A 13 10.76 15.22 1.55
CA GLU A 13 9.76 15.71 0.58
C GLU A 13 9.37 14.63 -0.44
N ARG A 14 10.36 13.97 -1.04
CA ARG A 14 10.12 12.85 -1.97
C ARG A 14 9.36 11.70 -1.29
N GLY A 15 9.70 11.39 -0.05
CA GLY A 15 9.02 10.37 0.75
C GLY A 15 7.54 10.71 0.97
N LEU A 16 7.24 11.97 1.28
CA LEU A 16 5.87 12.45 1.47
C LEU A 16 5.04 12.39 0.18
N GLU A 17 5.61 12.83 -0.94
CA GLU A 17 4.97 12.74 -2.26
C GLU A 17 4.68 11.28 -2.64
N MET A 18 5.66 10.40 -2.41
CA MET A 18 5.52 8.98 -2.73
C MET A 18 4.55 8.27 -1.79
N LEU A 19 4.50 8.61 -0.50
CA LEU A 19 3.46 8.11 0.43
C LEU A 19 2.07 8.45 -0.09
N LYS A 20 1.83 9.72 -0.42
CA LYS A 20 0.54 10.19 -0.94
C LYS A 20 0.16 9.44 -2.21
N LYS A 21 1.11 9.24 -3.13
CA LYS A 21 0.92 8.46 -4.35
C LYS A 21 0.57 7.00 -4.06
N VAL A 22 1.34 6.33 -3.21
CA VAL A 22 1.17 4.90 -2.90
C VAL A 22 -0.16 4.61 -2.19
N TYR A 23 -0.67 5.54 -1.38
CA TYR A 23 -1.91 5.36 -0.63
C TYR A 23 -3.11 6.12 -1.17
N ALA A 24 -3.07 6.58 -2.42
CA ALA A 24 -4.16 7.32 -3.07
C ALA A 24 -4.65 8.55 -2.27
N GLY A 25 -3.78 9.13 -1.44
CA GLY A 25 -4.11 10.24 -0.54
C GLY A 25 -4.90 9.89 0.73
N ASP A 26 -5.22 8.63 0.98
CA ASP A 26 -6.04 8.21 2.13
C ASP A 26 -5.27 8.09 3.44
N VAL A 27 -3.94 7.99 3.36
CA VAL A 27 -3.07 7.94 4.54
C VAL A 27 -2.55 9.33 4.85
N VAL A 28 -2.85 9.80 6.05
CA VAL A 28 -2.34 11.07 6.58
C VAL A 28 -0.83 10.99 6.76
N ALA A 29 -0.12 11.98 6.22
CA ALA A 29 1.30 12.09 6.41
C ALA A 29 1.63 12.32 7.90
N PRO A 30 2.51 11.50 8.51
CA PRO A 30 2.87 11.68 9.90
C PRO A 30 3.68 12.97 10.10
N PRO A 31 3.52 13.65 11.25
CA PRO A 31 4.34 14.81 11.58
C PRO A 31 5.81 14.43 11.72
N GLU A 32 6.70 15.40 11.51
CA GLU A 32 8.14 15.22 11.69
C GLU A 32 8.51 15.13 13.17
N GLY A 33 9.58 14.37 13.47
CA GLY A 33 10.12 14.23 14.82
C GLY A 33 9.82 12.88 15.47
N ASN A 34 9.11 11.98 14.79
CA ASN A 34 8.97 10.60 15.21
C ASN A 34 9.90 9.70 14.38
N ALA A 35 10.95 9.20 15.04
CA ALA A 35 12.00 8.42 14.39
C ALA A 35 11.48 7.23 13.57
N PHE A 36 10.42 6.55 14.03
CA PHE A 36 9.86 5.42 13.29
C PHE A 36 9.22 5.87 11.97
N THR A 37 8.39 6.91 12.00
CA THR A 37 7.71 7.41 10.80
C THR A 37 8.63 8.19 9.88
N ASP A 38 9.64 8.87 10.43
CA ASP A 38 10.63 9.62 9.66
C ASP A 38 11.52 8.65 8.87
N VAL A 39 12.03 7.59 9.51
CA VAL A 39 12.79 6.53 8.81
C VAL A 39 11.92 5.83 7.77
N MET A 40 10.65 5.55 8.08
CA MET A 40 9.73 4.95 7.13
C MET A 40 9.54 5.83 5.89
N LEU A 41 9.30 7.13 6.05
CA LEU A 41 9.16 8.07 4.93
C LEU A 41 10.44 8.16 4.09
N GLU A 42 11.58 8.29 4.75
CA GLU A 42 12.87 8.49 4.09
C GLU A 42 13.43 7.21 3.45
N GLN A 43 13.05 6.03 3.93
CA GLN A 43 13.54 4.76 3.37
C GLN A 43 12.51 4.11 2.47
N VAL A 44 11.34 3.75 3.01
CA VAL A 44 10.32 3.01 2.28
C VAL A 44 9.83 3.84 1.09
N PHE A 45 9.48 5.10 1.33
CA PHE A 45 8.87 5.93 0.30
C PHE A 45 9.90 6.66 -0.57
N ALA A 46 10.90 7.31 0.04
CA ALA A 46 11.84 8.12 -0.72
C ALA A 46 12.91 7.29 -1.47
N GLU A 47 13.25 6.08 -1.01
CA GLU A 47 14.34 5.28 -1.60
C GLU A 47 13.87 3.96 -2.22
N VAL A 48 12.87 3.28 -1.66
CA VAL A 48 12.37 2.01 -2.21
C VAL A 48 11.27 2.25 -3.24
N TRP A 49 10.16 2.88 -2.85
CA TRP A 49 8.99 3.08 -3.72
C TRP A 49 9.23 4.06 -4.87
N SER A 50 10.21 4.95 -4.75
CA SER A 50 10.57 5.94 -5.76
C SER A 50 11.39 5.40 -6.94
N ARG A 51 12.01 4.23 -6.80
CA ARG A 51 12.77 3.59 -7.90
C ARG A 51 11.84 3.24 -9.06
N ASP A 52 12.35 3.20 -10.28
CA ASP A 52 11.57 3.04 -11.51
C ASP A 52 11.71 1.68 -12.20
N VAL A 53 12.48 0.75 -11.61
CA VAL A 53 12.74 -0.58 -12.20
C VAL A 53 11.50 -1.48 -12.28
N LEU A 54 10.56 -1.32 -11.33
CA LEU A 54 9.29 -2.04 -11.29
C LEU A 54 8.16 -1.03 -11.23
N SER A 55 7.07 -1.29 -11.94
CA SER A 55 5.87 -0.48 -11.84
C SER A 55 5.29 -0.53 -10.42
N ILE A 56 4.48 0.47 -10.06
CA ILE A 56 3.76 0.47 -8.77
C ILE A 56 2.85 -0.76 -8.67
N ARG A 57 2.20 -1.15 -9.77
CA ARG A 57 1.37 -2.35 -9.85
C ARG A 57 2.16 -3.63 -9.51
N ASP A 58 3.33 -3.83 -10.10
CA ASP A 58 4.13 -5.03 -9.84
C ASP A 58 4.59 -5.10 -8.37
N ARG A 59 4.98 -3.95 -7.81
CA ARG A 59 5.32 -3.84 -6.38
C ARG A 59 4.14 -4.14 -5.49
N ARG A 60 2.94 -3.66 -5.87
CA ARG A 60 1.70 -3.92 -5.14
C ARG A 60 1.39 -5.41 -5.10
N ILE A 61 1.50 -6.11 -6.23
CA ILE A 61 1.25 -7.55 -6.32
C ILE A 61 2.21 -8.31 -5.39
N LEU A 62 3.50 -8.00 -5.45
CA LEU A 62 4.51 -8.61 -4.58
C LEU A 62 4.20 -8.36 -3.09
N LEU A 63 3.92 -7.10 -2.74
CA LEU A 63 3.63 -6.71 -1.36
C LEU A 63 2.36 -7.39 -0.84
N LEU A 64 1.28 -7.42 -1.62
CA LEU A 64 0.03 -8.07 -1.25
C LEU A 64 0.22 -9.57 -1.04
N GLY A 65 1.03 -10.24 -1.86
CA GLY A 65 1.40 -11.64 -1.66
C GLY A 65 2.12 -11.88 -0.33
N ILE A 66 3.08 -11.01 0.02
CA ILE A 66 3.81 -11.08 1.30
C ILE A 66 2.86 -10.86 2.47
N ILE A 67 2.00 -9.84 2.41
CA ILE A 67 1.04 -9.52 3.48
C ILE A 67 0.04 -10.67 3.67
N ALA A 68 -0.45 -11.26 2.57
CA ALA A 68 -1.34 -12.40 2.60
C ALA A 68 -0.68 -13.62 3.24
N GLU A 69 0.59 -13.90 2.92
CA GLU A 69 1.36 -14.96 3.58
C GLU A 69 1.50 -14.70 5.08
N LYS A 70 1.71 -13.45 5.51
CA LYS A 70 1.74 -13.11 6.94
C LYS A 70 0.39 -13.21 7.63
N GLY A 71 -0.72 -13.24 6.88
CA GLY A 71 -2.08 -13.26 7.44
C GLY A 71 -2.55 -11.90 7.95
N GLU A 72 -1.93 -10.81 7.50
CA GLU A 72 -2.14 -9.45 7.99
C GLU A 72 -3.32 -8.78 7.27
N THR A 73 -4.55 -9.17 7.63
CA THR A 73 -5.80 -8.79 6.94
C THR A 73 -6.05 -7.28 6.90
N MET A 74 -5.76 -6.57 8.00
CA MET A 74 -5.92 -5.12 8.07
C MET A 74 -5.00 -4.41 7.07
N THR A 75 -3.71 -4.76 7.09
CA THR A 75 -2.71 -4.20 6.17
C THR A 75 -3.04 -4.56 4.72
N PHE A 76 -3.55 -5.78 4.47
CA PHE A 76 -3.99 -6.21 3.14
C PHE A 76 -5.10 -5.31 2.60
N GLY A 77 -6.13 -5.05 3.42
CA GLY A 77 -7.24 -4.17 3.05
C GLY A 77 -6.77 -2.76 2.65
N ILE A 78 -5.89 -2.14 3.45
CA ILE A 78 -5.35 -0.80 3.15
C ILE A 78 -4.66 -0.78 1.78
N GLN A 79 -3.84 -1.80 1.49
CA GLN A 79 -3.11 -1.90 0.22
C GLN A 79 -4.04 -2.18 -0.97
N VAL A 80 -5.08 -3.01 -0.79
CA VAL A 80 -6.10 -3.27 -1.81
C VAL A 80 -6.87 -2.00 -2.15
N LYS A 81 -7.34 -1.26 -1.13
CA LYS A 81 -8.05 0.01 -1.34
C LYS A 81 -7.22 0.99 -2.15
N ALA A 82 -5.96 1.19 -1.76
CA ALA A 82 -5.04 2.07 -2.47
C ALA A 82 -4.83 1.63 -3.93
N ALA A 83 -4.63 0.32 -4.17
CA ALA A 83 -4.45 -0.22 -5.51
C ALA A 83 -5.67 0.00 -6.41
N LEU A 84 -6.88 -0.20 -5.88
CA LEU A 84 -8.14 0.01 -6.60
C LEU A 84 -8.40 1.50 -6.90
N LYS A 85 -8.09 2.39 -5.95
CA LYS A 85 -8.25 3.86 -6.14
C LYS A 85 -7.26 4.41 -7.15
N ASN A 86 -6.02 3.95 -7.12
CA ASN A 86 -4.99 4.33 -8.08
C ASN A 86 -5.17 3.68 -9.47
N GLY A 87 -6.12 2.73 -9.62
CA GLY A 87 -6.30 1.99 -10.86
C GLY A 87 -5.15 1.02 -11.18
N GLU A 88 -4.36 0.66 -10.17
CA GLU A 88 -3.26 -0.30 -10.30
C GLU A 88 -3.80 -1.73 -10.50
N LEU A 89 -4.93 -2.05 -9.88
CA LEU A 89 -5.62 -3.34 -9.96
C LEU A 89 -7.12 -3.11 -10.19
N ALA A 90 -7.76 -4.04 -10.89
CA ALA A 90 -9.22 -4.13 -11.00
C ALA A 90 -9.80 -5.06 -9.92
N PRO A 91 -11.10 -4.90 -9.55
CA PRO A 91 -11.77 -5.76 -8.57
C PRO A 91 -11.58 -7.26 -8.81
N ASP A 92 -11.73 -7.71 -10.06
CA ASP A 92 -11.61 -9.13 -10.41
C ASP A 92 -10.17 -9.64 -10.27
N GLU A 93 -9.16 -8.80 -10.50
CA GLU A 93 -7.75 -9.16 -10.30
C GLU A 93 -7.43 -9.37 -8.82
N VAL A 94 -8.03 -8.57 -7.94
CA VAL A 94 -7.86 -8.75 -6.49
C VAL A 94 -8.56 -10.02 -6.01
N ARG A 95 -9.75 -10.34 -6.54
CA ARG A 95 -10.45 -11.60 -6.25
C ARG A 95 -9.63 -12.82 -6.67
N GLU A 96 -8.98 -12.77 -7.84
CA GLU A 96 -8.12 -13.83 -8.36
C GLU A 96 -6.97 -14.19 -7.39
N PHE A 97 -6.45 -13.22 -6.62
CA PHE A 97 -5.40 -13.49 -5.64
C PHE A 97 -5.82 -14.54 -4.61
N THR A 98 -7.09 -14.62 -4.24
CA THR A 98 -7.57 -15.61 -3.26
C THR A 98 -7.34 -17.04 -3.74
N LEU A 99 -7.41 -17.29 -5.05
CA LEU A 99 -7.12 -18.61 -5.64
C LEU A 99 -5.65 -18.97 -5.46
N MET A 100 -4.75 -18.04 -5.80
CA MET A 100 -3.30 -18.24 -5.64
C MET A 100 -2.92 -18.39 -4.15
N ILE A 101 -3.43 -17.50 -3.29
CA ILE A 101 -3.16 -17.51 -1.85
C ILE A 101 -3.64 -18.82 -1.23
N ALA A 102 -4.79 -19.36 -1.65
CA ALA A 102 -5.28 -20.63 -1.12
C ALA A 102 -4.30 -21.80 -1.39
N GLN A 103 -3.70 -21.83 -2.59
CA GLN A 103 -2.77 -22.90 -2.98
C GLN A 103 -1.38 -22.74 -2.35
N TYR A 104 -0.88 -21.51 -2.21
CA TYR A 104 0.51 -21.28 -1.81
C TYR A 104 0.68 -20.81 -0.35
N ALA A 105 -0.36 -20.24 0.26
CA ALA A 105 -0.36 -19.77 1.65
C ALA A 105 -1.44 -20.45 2.52
N GLY A 106 -2.31 -21.27 1.92
CA GLY A 106 -3.32 -22.07 2.60
C GLY A 106 -4.71 -21.43 2.65
N TYR A 107 -5.73 -22.28 2.62
CA TYR A 107 -7.15 -21.89 2.62
C TYR A 107 -7.57 -20.99 3.79
N PRO A 108 -7.13 -21.18 5.05
CA PRO A 108 -7.54 -20.29 6.14
C PRO A 108 -7.16 -18.83 5.92
N ARG A 109 -5.97 -18.57 5.37
CA ARG A 109 -5.51 -17.21 5.06
C ARG A 109 -6.29 -16.63 3.89
N ALA A 110 -6.48 -17.39 2.81
CA ALA A 110 -7.28 -16.95 1.67
C ALA A 110 -8.72 -16.60 2.07
N ALA A 111 -9.37 -17.48 2.85
CA ALA A 111 -10.75 -17.28 3.30
C ALA A 111 -10.91 -16.02 4.16
N ALA A 112 -9.94 -15.73 5.03
CA ALA A 112 -9.94 -14.52 5.86
C ALA A 112 -9.87 -13.22 5.03
N LEU A 113 -9.32 -13.27 3.81
CA LEU A 113 -9.17 -12.10 2.95
C LEU A 113 -10.41 -11.81 2.08
N ILE A 114 -11.29 -12.79 1.84
CA ILE A 114 -12.46 -12.63 0.97
C ILE A 114 -13.33 -11.45 1.43
N GLY A 115 -13.73 -11.45 2.71
CA GLY A 115 -14.58 -10.37 3.26
C GLY A 115 -13.88 -9.01 3.25
N VAL A 116 -12.56 -8.98 3.46
CA VAL A 116 -11.75 -7.77 3.38
C VAL A 116 -11.77 -7.21 1.95
N ILE A 117 -11.52 -8.05 0.95
CA ILE A 117 -11.51 -7.67 -0.47
C ILE A 117 -12.85 -7.05 -0.88
N GLU A 118 -13.96 -7.73 -0.60
CA GLU A 118 -15.29 -7.24 -0.99
C GLU A 118 -15.65 -5.92 -0.28
N THR A 119 -15.23 -5.77 0.97
CA THR A 119 -15.43 -4.52 1.72
C THR A 119 -14.68 -3.36 1.04
N GLN A 120 -13.41 -3.56 0.67
CA GLN A 120 -12.62 -2.50 0.04
C GLN A 120 -13.12 -2.17 -1.37
N ILE A 121 -13.57 -3.16 -2.14
CA ILE A 121 -14.20 -2.92 -3.45
C ILE A 121 -15.44 -2.04 -3.29
N ALA A 122 -16.35 -2.42 -2.38
CA ALA A 122 -17.58 -1.68 -2.13
C ALA A 122 -17.32 -0.24 -1.63
N GLU A 123 -16.33 -0.04 -0.76
CA GLU A 123 -15.92 1.29 -0.31
C GLU A 123 -15.44 2.17 -1.48
N VAL A 124 -14.57 1.64 -2.34
CA VAL A 124 -14.02 2.39 -3.48
C VAL A 124 -15.11 2.72 -4.51
N GLU A 125 -16.03 1.80 -4.77
CA GLU A 125 -17.18 2.05 -5.65
C GLU A 125 -18.09 3.14 -5.09
N LYS A 126 -18.37 3.11 -3.79
CA LYS A 126 -19.16 4.15 -3.11
C LYS A 126 -18.48 5.51 -3.17
N GLU A 127 -17.17 5.59 -2.94
CA GLU A 127 -16.40 6.84 -3.03
C GLU A 127 -16.44 7.40 -4.46
N LYS A 128 -16.30 6.54 -5.49
CA LYS A 128 -16.40 6.93 -6.91
C LYS A 128 -17.79 7.43 -7.29
N ALA A 129 -18.85 6.88 -6.70
CA ALA A 129 -20.22 7.33 -6.95
C ALA A 129 -20.59 8.65 -6.23
N ALA A 130 -19.80 9.05 -5.22
CA ALA A 130 -20.05 10.24 -4.41
C ALA A 130 -19.26 11.48 -4.87
N GLY A 131 -18.26 11.31 -5.75
CA GLY A 131 -17.47 12.38 -6.35
C GLY A 131 -17.88 12.65 -7.79
#